data_AF-A0A8X8WA28-F1
#
_entry.id   AF-A0A8X8WA28-F1
#
_cell.length_a   1.000
_cell.length_b   1.000
_cell.length_c   1.000
_cell.angle_alpha   90.00
_cell.angle_beta   90.00
_cell.angle_gamma   90.00
#
_symmetry.space_group_name_H-M   'P 1'
#
loop_
_entity.id
_entity.type
_entity.pdbx_description
1 polymer ?
#
loop_
_entity_poly.entity_id
_entity_poly.type
_entity_poly.pdbx_seq_one_letter_code
_entity_poly.pdbx_strand_id
1 'polypeptide(L)'
;MAERREQEKPLAPAIPDKLSPFPPEFISHRRQRCLKCCGCSAALLLILAVTILILMLTIFNVKHPTLEITSVKIDGLDSLSNNTNKNNTNPMLVAGVSIKNPNAASFKFHDAATEVYYDGTLVGEGRAAAGEAGPRRTGRVDILVDLMVGRLVGVSRFESDLERGGLEISMYTRVKGMVKITDVIKRSFVVNITCGVNVDLRSQVVQDRSCTL
;
A
#
# COMPACT_ATOMS: atom_id res chain seq x y z
N MET A 1 -77.66 85.08 -38.29
CA MET A 1 -77.33 84.96 -36.86
C MET A 1 -76.72 83.59 -36.67
N ALA A 2 -75.41 83.54 -36.40
CA ALA A 2 -74.65 82.31 -36.22
C ALA A 2 -74.48 82.09 -34.71
N GLU A 3 -74.99 80.99 -34.21
CA GLU A 3 -74.83 80.58 -32.82
C GLU A 3 -73.69 79.55 -32.74
N ARG A 4 -72.68 79.87 -31.93
CA ARG A 4 -71.56 79.00 -31.58
C ARG A 4 -71.51 78.96 -30.05
N ARG A 5 -71.86 77.83 -29.42
CA ARG A 5 -71.45 77.29 -28.09
C ARG A 5 -71.96 75.85 -28.00
N GLU A 6 -71.34 74.85 -27.38
CA GLU A 6 -70.10 74.71 -26.62
C GLU A 6 -69.72 73.22 -26.73
N GLN A 7 -68.43 72.91 -26.87
CA GLN A 7 -67.95 71.53 -26.93
C GLN A 7 -67.68 71.04 -25.52
N GLU A 8 -68.60 70.25 -24.95
CA GLU A 8 -68.40 69.60 -23.67
C GLU A 8 -67.38 68.46 -23.82
N LYS A 9 -66.30 68.57 -23.05
CA LYS A 9 -65.24 67.56 -22.91
C LYS A 9 -65.70 66.55 -21.86
N PRO A 10 -65.92 65.26 -22.19
CA PRO A 10 -66.20 64.28 -21.17
C PRO A 10 -64.95 64.02 -20.34
N LEU A 11 -65.09 64.10 -19.02
CA LEU A 11 -64.07 63.70 -18.04
C LEU A 11 -63.71 62.23 -18.24
N ALA A 12 -62.41 61.91 -18.09
CA ALA A 12 -61.91 60.56 -18.08
C ALA A 12 -62.58 59.73 -16.96
N PRO A 13 -63.02 58.49 -17.22
CA PRO A 13 -63.49 57.61 -16.15
C PRO A 13 -62.32 57.22 -15.25
N ALA A 14 -62.55 57.32 -13.94
CA ALA A 14 -61.62 56.86 -12.91
C ALA A 14 -61.36 55.36 -13.08
N ILE A 15 -60.08 55.00 -13.20
CA ILE A 15 -59.63 53.61 -13.19
C ILE A 15 -59.88 53.06 -11.78
N PRO A 16 -60.66 51.98 -11.59
CA PRO A 16 -60.74 51.33 -10.30
C PRO A 16 -59.38 50.72 -9.97
N ASP A 17 -58.70 51.34 -9.02
CA ASP A 17 -57.50 50.80 -8.39
C ASP A 17 -57.89 49.55 -7.60
N LYS A 18 -57.12 48.46 -7.81
CA LYS A 18 -57.22 47.12 -7.21
C LYS A 18 -58.18 46.11 -7.84
N LEU A 19 -57.59 45.22 -8.65
CA LEU A 19 -57.72 43.78 -8.40
C LEU A 19 -56.46 43.04 -8.87
N SER A 20 -55.43 43.04 -8.03
CA SER A 20 -54.33 42.07 -8.16
C SER A 20 -54.90 40.66 -7.91
N PRO A 21 -54.86 39.69 -8.85
CA PRO A 21 -55.55 38.41 -8.65
C PRO A 21 -54.83 37.41 -7.73
N PHE A 22 -53.75 37.77 -7.04
CA PHE A 22 -52.97 36.79 -6.27
C PHE A 22 -52.54 37.33 -4.90
N PRO A 23 -52.91 36.65 -3.79
CA PRO A 23 -52.41 37.02 -2.46
C PRO A 23 -50.89 36.77 -2.35
N PRO A 24 -50.12 37.66 -1.69
CA PRO A 24 -48.66 37.53 -1.55
C PRO A 24 -48.21 36.28 -0.76
N GLU A 25 -49.11 35.59 -0.07
CA GLU A 25 -48.79 34.39 0.71
C GLU A 25 -48.39 33.17 -0.14
N PHE A 26 -48.97 33.00 -1.34
CA PHE A 26 -48.72 31.80 -2.16
C PHE A 26 -47.32 31.79 -2.80
N ILE A 27 -46.75 32.96 -3.11
CA ILE A 27 -45.41 33.09 -3.70
C ILE A 27 -44.34 32.81 -2.63
N SER A 28 -44.56 33.29 -1.40
CA SER A 28 -43.69 33.06 -0.24
C SER A 28 -43.55 31.57 0.09
N HIS A 29 -44.67 30.85 0.17
CA HIS A 29 -44.69 29.44 0.58
C HIS A 29 -44.00 28.51 -0.43
N ARG A 30 -44.10 28.82 -1.73
CA ARG A 30 -43.43 28.06 -2.81
C ARG A 30 -41.92 28.34 -2.84
N ARG A 31 -41.50 29.58 -2.61
CA ARG A 31 -40.09 30.00 -2.52
C ARG A 31 -39.40 29.38 -1.30
N GLN A 32 -40.09 29.28 -0.17
CA GLN A 32 -39.56 28.71 1.08
C GLN A 32 -39.42 27.18 1.03
N ARG A 33 -40.33 26.46 0.35
CA ARG A 33 -40.17 25.01 0.05
C ARG A 33 -39.02 24.75 -0.94
N CYS A 34 -38.86 25.60 -1.95
CA CYS A 34 -37.78 25.48 -2.93
C CYS A 34 -36.40 25.78 -2.31
N LEU A 35 -36.31 26.78 -1.42
CA LEU A 35 -35.08 27.07 -0.65
C LEU A 35 -34.73 25.96 0.36
N LYS A 36 -35.72 25.36 1.05
CA LYS A 36 -35.49 24.18 1.89
C LYS A 36 -35.03 22.97 1.08
N CYS A 37 -35.64 22.73 -0.08
CA CYS A 37 -35.27 21.61 -0.96
C CYS A 37 -33.86 21.81 -1.56
N CYS A 38 -33.54 23.04 -2.00
CA CYS A 38 -32.23 23.41 -2.52
C CYS A 38 -31.13 23.37 -1.45
N GLY A 39 -31.46 23.77 -0.21
CA GLY A 39 -30.58 23.64 0.95
C GLY A 39 -30.30 22.18 1.33
N CYS A 40 -31.34 21.32 1.33
CA CYS A 40 -31.17 19.88 1.55
C CYS A 40 -30.32 19.23 0.46
N SER A 41 -30.52 19.57 -0.81
CA SER A 41 -29.67 19.06 -1.90
C SER A 41 -28.23 19.56 -1.80
N ALA A 42 -28.02 20.83 -1.45
CA ALA A 42 -26.68 21.37 -1.26
C ALA A 42 -25.96 20.68 -0.09
N ALA A 43 -26.65 20.46 1.03
CA ALA A 43 -26.12 19.73 2.18
C ALA A 43 -25.76 18.27 1.82
N LEU A 44 -26.64 17.56 1.10
CA LEU A 44 -26.37 16.20 0.63
C LEU A 44 -25.16 16.14 -0.31
N LEU A 45 -25.05 17.07 -1.25
CA LEU A 45 -23.89 17.17 -2.15
C LEU A 45 -22.60 17.46 -1.39
N LEU A 46 -22.65 18.33 -0.37
CA LEU A 46 -21.50 18.63 0.48
C LEU A 46 -21.06 17.40 1.27
N ILE A 47 -22.00 16.65 1.86
CA ILE A 47 -21.72 15.38 2.56
C ILE A 47 -21.14 14.35 1.60
N LEU A 48 -21.69 14.20 0.40
CA LEU A 48 -21.15 13.32 -0.63
C LEU A 48 -19.73 13.73 -1.04
N ALA A 49 -19.47 15.02 -1.24
CA ALA A 49 -18.14 15.52 -1.59
C ALA A 49 -17.11 15.24 -0.48
N VAL A 50 -17.47 15.48 0.79
CA VAL A 50 -16.60 15.20 1.95
C VAL A 50 -16.34 13.70 2.12
N THR A 51 -17.37 12.87 1.98
CA THR A 51 -17.21 11.40 2.07
C THR A 51 -16.34 10.85 0.94
N ILE A 52 -16.50 11.33 -0.30
CA ILE A 52 -15.62 11.00 -1.42
C ILE A 52 -14.19 11.46 -1.13
N LEU A 53 -13.99 12.68 -0.62
CA LEU A 53 -12.67 13.19 -0.28
C LEU A 53 -11.97 12.30 0.76
N ILE A 54 -12.68 11.91 1.83
CA ILE A 54 -12.16 11.00 2.86
C ILE A 54 -11.85 9.62 2.26
N LEU A 55 -12.73 9.08 1.41
CA LEU A 55 -12.51 7.80 0.75
C LEU A 55 -11.26 7.83 -0.14
N MET A 56 -11.07 8.91 -0.90
CA MET A 56 -9.88 9.10 -1.72
C MET A 56 -8.63 9.15 -0.83
N LEU A 57 -8.61 10.00 0.20
CA LEU A 57 -7.47 10.10 1.10
C LEU A 57 -7.13 8.78 1.80
N THR A 58 -8.14 7.99 2.19
CA THR A 58 -7.93 6.70 2.85
C THR A 58 -7.45 5.60 1.91
N ILE A 59 -7.92 5.56 0.66
CA ILE A 59 -7.49 4.58 -0.35
C ILE A 59 -6.11 4.93 -0.91
N PHE A 60 -5.79 6.21 -1.10
CA PHE A 60 -4.49 6.65 -1.63
C PHE A 60 -3.37 6.64 -0.60
N ASN A 61 -3.67 6.40 0.68
CA ASN A 61 -2.65 6.29 1.72
C ASN A 61 -1.98 4.90 1.69
N VAL A 62 -0.96 4.77 0.84
CA VAL A 62 -0.18 3.54 0.68
C VAL A 62 0.73 3.34 1.89
N LYS A 63 0.48 2.27 2.64
CA LYS A 63 1.30 1.81 3.76
C LYS A 63 2.35 0.80 3.28
N HIS A 64 3.50 0.76 3.96
CA HIS A 64 4.54 -0.21 3.68
C HIS A 64 4.08 -1.64 4.07
N PRO A 65 4.39 -2.66 3.27
CA PRO A 65 4.15 -4.04 3.65
C PRO A 65 5.03 -4.44 4.84
N THR A 66 4.55 -5.35 5.67
CA THR A 66 5.34 -5.95 6.75
C THR A 66 5.95 -7.25 6.25
N LEU A 67 7.25 -7.44 6.51
CA LEU A 67 7.99 -8.62 6.09
C LEU A 67 8.34 -9.47 7.31
N GLU A 68 8.12 -10.77 7.20
CA GLU A 68 8.48 -11.74 8.25
C GLU A 68 9.14 -12.96 7.62
N ILE A 69 10.36 -13.29 8.06
CA ILE A 69 11.08 -14.50 7.63
C ILE A 69 10.44 -15.69 8.33
N THR A 70 9.79 -16.58 7.58
CA THR A 70 9.07 -17.73 8.14
C THR A 70 9.93 -18.96 8.37
N SER A 71 10.94 -19.18 7.53
CA SER A 71 11.78 -20.37 7.58
C SER A 71 13.14 -20.09 6.96
N VAL A 72 14.16 -20.79 7.43
CA VAL A 72 15.49 -20.81 6.83
C VAL A 72 15.93 -22.26 6.77
N LYS A 73 16.36 -22.70 5.60
CA LYS A 73 16.87 -24.06 5.37
C LYS A 73 18.23 -23.95 4.68
N ILE A 74 19.19 -24.74 5.13
CA ILE A 74 20.50 -24.85 4.47
C ILE A 74 20.57 -26.24 3.84
N ASP A 75 20.48 -26.30 2.53
CA ASP A 75 20.70 -27.52 1.78
C ASP A 75 22.22 -27.71 1.56
N GLY A 76 22.70 -28.93 1.81
CA GLY A 76 24.11 -29.30 1.62
C GLY A 76 25.02 -29.17 2.84
N LEU A 77 24.47 -28.81 4.02
CA LEU A 77 25.24 -28.75 5.28
C LEU A 77 25.84 -30.12 5.67
N ASP A 78 25.14 -31.21 5.37
CA ASP A 78 25.60 -32.58 5.65
C ASP A 78 26.91 -32.94 4.91
N SER A 79 27.16 -32.32 3.76
CA SER A 79 28.38 -32.53 2.97
C SER A 79 29.59 -31.79 3.56
N LEU A 80 29.38 -30.78 4.41
CA LEU A 80 30.45 -30.10 5.16
C LEU A 80 30.90 -30.90 6.39
N SER A 81 30.00 -31.71 6.98
CA SER A 81 30.26 -32.49 8.19
C SER A 81 30.79 -33.91 7.87
N ASN A 82 30.24 -34.57 6.85
CA ASN A 82 30.67 -35.91 6.44
C ASN A 82 31.61 -35.84 5.24
N ASN A 83 32.89 -36.07 5.52
CA ASN A 83 34.01 -36.12 4.58
C ASN A 83 33.94 -37.28 3.55
N THR A 84 32.75 -37.85 3.29
CA THR A 84 32.58 -39.15 2.61
C THR A 84 31.80 -39.11 1.31
N ASN A 85 31.14 -38.01 0.92
CA ASN A 85 30.60 -37.87 -0.44
C ASN A 85 30.73 -36.43 -0.92
N LYS A 86 31.79 -36.22 -1.71
CA LYS A 86 32.16 -34.95 -2.34
C LYS A 86 31.20 -34.68 -3.50
N ASN A 87 29.96 -34.37 -3.17
CA ASN A 87 29.02 -33.78 -4.11
C ASN A 87 29.53 -32.34 -4.27
N ASN A 88 30.03 -31.99 -5.46
CA ASN A 88 30.59 -30.66 -5.77
C ASN A 88 29.51 -29.54 -5.81
N THR A 89 28.47 -29.67 -5.00
CA THR A 89 27.35 -28.74 -4.97
C THR A 89 27.62 -27.73 -3.88
N ASN A 90 27.77 -26.47 -4.26
CA ASN A 90 27.84 -25.39 -3.29
C ASN A 90 26.56 -25.41 -2.44
N PRO A 91 26.65 -25.32 -1.11
CA PRO A 91 25.49 -25.30 -0.25
C PRO A 91 24.61 -24.10 -0.57
N MET A 92 23.31 -24.31 -0.46
CA MET A 92 22.30 -23.34 -0.84
C MET A 92 21.42 -23.03 0.36
N LEU A 93 21.20 -21.75 0.63
CA LEU A 93 20.35 -21.27 1.70
C LEU A 93 19.00 -20.85 1.09
N VAL A 94 17.92 -21.46 1.58
CA VAL A 94 16.55 -21.13 1.19
C VAL A 94 15.86 -20.46 2.36
N ALA A 95 15.50 -19.18 2.20
CA ALA A 95 14.80 -18.41 3.22
C ALA A 95 13.36 -18.10 2.76
N GLY A 96 12.37 -18.65 3.45
CA GLY A 96 10.97 -18.36 3.22
C GLY A 96 10.60 -17.02 3.86
N VAL A 97 9.98 -16.13 3.08
CA VAL A 97 9.54 -14.81 3.53
C VAL A 97 8.06 -14.64 3.29
N SER A 98 7.35 -14.17 4.31
CA SER A 98 5.96 -13.74 4.21
C SER A 98 5.88 -12.23 4.12
N ILE A 99 5.04 -11.75 3.21
CA ILE A 99 4.85 -10.34 2.87
C ILE A 99 3.40 -9.99 3.17
N LYS A 100 3.16 -9.35 4.31
CA LYS A 100 1.83 -8.91 4.71
C LYS A 100 1.53 -7.56 4.08
N ASN A 101 0.52 -7.52 3.21
CA ASN A 101 0.07 -6.28 2.58
C ASN A 101 -1.07 -5.64 3.40
N PRO A 102 -0.84 -4.52 4.11
CA PRO A 102 -1.90 -3.82 4.84
C PRO A 102 -2.83 -2.99 3.95
N ASN A 103 -2.49 -2.80 2.67
CA ASN A 103 -3.22 -1.94 1.75
C ASN A 103 -4.50 -2.61 1.22
N ALA A 104 -5.50 -1.79 0.90
CA ALA A 104 -6.71 -2.22 0.19
C ALA A 104 -6.49 -2.45 -1.31
N ALA A 105 -5.26 -2.29 -1.78
CA ALA A 105 -4.82 -2.48 -3.15
C ALA A 105 -3.75 -3.57 -3.21
N SER A 106 -3.64 -4.27 -4.35
CA SER A 106 -2.58 -5.26 -4.57
C SER A 106 -1.21 -4.62 -4.52
N PHE A 107 -0.29 -5.27 -3.80
CA PHE A 107 1.13 -4.97 -3.78
C PHE A 107 1.88 -5.96 -4.67
N LYS A 108 2.42 -5.48 -5.79
CA LYS A 108 3.31 -6.25 -6.66
C LYS A 108 4.74 -5.93 -6.29
N PHE A 109 5.59 -6.94 -6.26
CA PHE A 109 7.02 -6.79 -6.06
C PHE A 109 7.76 -7.44 -7.22
N HIS A 110 8.82 -6.78 -7.67
CA HIS A 110 9.70 -7.30 -8.71
C HIS A 110 10.69 -8.32 -8.12
N ASP A 111 11.46 -8.93 -9.01
CA ASP A 111 12.66 -9.66 -8.64
C ASP A 111 13.56 -8.79 -7.77
N ALA A 112 14.08 -9.39 -6.71
CA ALA A 112 14.91 -8.73 -5.73
C ALA A 112 16.21 -9.50 -5.55
N ALA A 113 17.31 -8.75 -5.44
CA ALA A 113 18.61 -9.29 -5.07
C ALA A 113 18.81 -9.13 -3.57
N THR A 114 19.36 -10.18 -2.96
CA THR A 114 19.68 -10.27 -1.54
C THR A 114 21.17 -10.56 -1.40
N GLU A 115 21.84 -9.82 -0.54
CA GLU A 115 23.22 -10.09 -0.14
C GLU A 115 23.21 -10.64 1.28
N VAL A 116 24.00 -11.66 1.54
CA VAL A 116 24.11 -12.31 2.85
C VAL A 116 25.50 -12.10 3.40
N TYR A 117 25.55 -11.57 4.62
CA TYR A 117 26.76 -11.22 5.34
C TYR A 117 26.88 -12.07 6.61
N TYR A 118 28.10 -12.51 6.87
CA TYR A 118 28.51 -13.14 8.12
C TYR A 118 29.77 -12.42 8.59
N ASP A 119 29.74 -11.86 9.80
CA ASP A 119 30.83 -11.02 10.33
C ASP A 119 31.21 -9.83 9.47
N GLY A 120 30.21 -9.19 8.85
CA GLY A 120 30.45 -8.10 7.91
C GLY A 120 31.11 -8.55 6.60
N THR A 121 31.38 -9.85 6.40
CA THR A 121 31.92 -10.40 5.17
C THR A 121 30.77 -10.88 4.28
N LEU A 122 30.75 -10.48 3.01
CA LEU A 122 29.80 -11.01 2.03
C LEU A 122 30.09 -12.50 1.81
N VAL A 123 29.15 -13.36 2.22
CA VAL A 123 29.25 -14.82 2.17
C VAL A 123 28.20 -15.46 1.28
N GLY A 124 27.27 -14.70 0.70
CA GLY A 124 26.31 -15.23 -0.24
C GLY A 124 25.53 -14.17 -0.99
N GLU A 125 25.00 -14.56 -2.14
CA GLU A 125 24.12 -13.75 -2.97
C GLU A 125 22.86 -14.55 -3.26
N GLY A 126 21.71 -13.89 -3.24
CA GLY A 126 20.44 -14.53 -3.45
C GLY A 126 19.45 -13.72 -4.23
N ARG A 127 18.38 -14.40 -4.63
CA ARG A 127 17.31 -13.83 -5.45
C ARG A 127 15.95 -14.26 -4.92
N ALA A 128 15.04 -13.30 -4.87
CA ALA A 128 13.62 -13.55 -4.69
C ALA A 128 12.90 -13.33 -6.01
N ALA A 129 12.01 -14.23 -6.39
CA ALA A 129 11.20 -14.08 -7.59
C ALA A 129 10.18 -12.96 -7.44
N ALA A 130 9.77 -12.35 -8.56
CA ALA A 130 8.67 -11.40 -8.59
C ALA A 130 7.36 -12.06 -8.16
N GLY A 131 6.47 -11.29 -7.53
CA GLY A 131 5.21 -11.80 -7.04
C GLY A 131 4.21 -10.71 -6.66
N GLU A 132 3.10 -11.13 -6.08
CA GLU A 132 2.01 -10.24 -5.69
C GLU A 132 1.41 -10.66 -4.35
N ALA A 133 1.23 -9.69 -3.47
CA ALA A 133 0.40 -9.80 -2.28
C ALA A 133 -0.91 -9.04 -2.52
N GLY A 134 -2.01 -9.77 -2.61
CA GLY A 134 -3.34 -9.19 -2.84
C GLY A 134 -3.80 -8.21 -1.74
N PRO A 135 -4.93 -7.53 -1.94
CA PRO A 135 -5.48 -6.56 -0.98
C PRO A 135 -5.70 -7.18 0.40
N ARG A 136 -5.08 -6.62 1.45
CA ARG A 136 -5.18 -7.13 2.84
C ARG A 136 -4.82 -8.62 2.97
N ARG A 137 -3.96 -9.14 2.08
CA ARG A 137 -3.49 -10.54 2.08
C ARG A 137 -1.99 -10.61 2.36
N THR A 138 -1.55 -11.83 2.67
CA THR A 138 -0.14 -12.15 2.85
C THR A 138 0.33 -12.93 1.63
N GLY A 139 1.35 -12.42 0.93
CA GLY A 139 2.10 -13.16 -0.07
C GLY A 139 3.21 -13.98 0.58
N ARG A 140 3.68 -15.03 -0.07
CA ARG A 140 4.86 -15.79 0.34
C ARG A 140 5.82 -15.88 -0.84
N VAL A 141 7.10 -15.73 -0.55
CA VAL A 141 8.17 -15.84 -1.53
C VAL A 141 9.37 -16.50 -0.87
N ASP A 142 10.04 -17.36 -1.61
CA ASP A 142 11.29 -17.97 -1.18
C ASP A 142 12.46 -17.18 -1.77
N ILE A 143 13.44 -16.89 -0.93
CA ILE A 143 14.72 -16.31 -1.31
C ILE A 143 15.70 -17.46 -1.46
N LEU A 144 16.25 -17.57 -2.65
CA LEU A 144 17.24 -18.57 -3.01
C LEU A 144 18.63 -17.92 -2.93
N VAL A 145 19.47 -18.37 -2.00
CA VAL A 145 20.79 -17.80 -1.74
C VAL A 145 21.88 -18.84 -2.04
N ASP A 146 22.80 -18.47 -2.90
CA ASP A 146 24.01 -19.21 -3.20
C ASP A 146 25.10 -18.81 -2.19
N LEU A 147 25.58 -19.77 -1.39
CA LEU A 147 26.61 -19.51 -0.38
C LEU A 147 28.03 -19.67 -0.96
N MET A 148 28.88 -18.70 -0.66
CA MET A 148 30.29 -18.68 -0.99
C MET A 148 31.09 -19.33 0.14
N VAL A 149 31.14 -20.66 0.17
CA VAL A 149 31.80 -21.44 1.24
C VAL A 149 33.23 -21.00 1.52
N GLY A 150 34.01 -20.72 0.46
CA GLY A 150 35.39 -20.27 0.62
C GLY A 150 35.53 -18.96 1.42
N ARG A 151 34.53 -18.06 1.33
CA ARG A 151 34.50 -16.84 2.13
C ARG A 151 34.01 -17.10 3.54
N LEU A 152 33.02 -17.98 3.69
CA LEU A 152 32.46 -18.36 4.99
C LEU A 152 33.52 -19.02 5.89
N VAL A 153 34.25 -20.01 5.36
CA VAL A 153 35.36 -20.69 6.06
C VAL A 153 36.57 -19.76 6.28
N GLY A 154 36.72 -18.72 5.45
CA GLY A 154 37.75 -17.70 5.64
C GLY A 154 37.51 -16.78 6.84
N VAL A 155 36.31 -16.78 7.43
CA VAL A 155 36.01 -16.01 8.64
C VAL A 155 36.47 -16.80 9.87
N SER A 156 37.40 -16.24 10.64
CA SER A 156 38.06 -16.92 11.77
C SER A 156 37.12 -17.43 12.85
N ARG A 157 35.98 -16.75 13.07
CA ARG A 157 34.97 -17.16 14.07
C ARG A 157 34.01 -18.26 13.60
N PHE A 158 34.02 -18.60 12.32
CA PHE A 158 33.10 -19.60 11.75
C PHE A 158 33.24 -20.95 12.43
N GLU A 159 34.47 -21.41 12.69
CA GLU A 159 34.74 -22.70 13.33
C GLU A 159 34.18 -22.73 14.77
N SER A 160 34.41 -21.68 15.56
CA SER A 160 33.86 -21.60 16.92
C SER A 160 32.34 -21.50 16.97
N ASP A 161 31.73 -20.80 16.00
CA ASP A 161 30.27 -20.67 15.91
C ASP A 161 29.61 -21.97 15.44
N LEU A 162 30.29 -22.72 14.56
CA LEU A 162 29.88 -24.06 14.15
C LEU A 162 29.91 -25.05 15.32
N GLU A 163 30.94 -25.03 16.16
CA GLU A 163 31.01 -25.85 17.38
C GLU A 163 29.86 -25.52 18.35
N ARG A 164 29.56 -24.22 18.52
CA ARG A 164 28.42 -23.71 19.30
C ARG A 164 27.08 -24.03 18.65
N GLY A 165 27.05 -24.31 17.35
CA GLY A 165 25.87 -24.70 16.58
C GLY A 165 24.95 -23.55 16.19
N GLY A 166 25.41 -22.30 16.23
CA GLY A 166 24.61 -21.12 15.92
C GLY A 166 25.33 -20.18 14.95
N LEU A 167 24.62 -19.69 13.94
CA LEU A 167 25.15 -18.78 12.93
C LEU A 167 24.29 -17.52 12.84
N GLU A 168 24.87 -16.38 13.22
CA GLU A 168 24.24 -15.08 13.06
C GLU A 168 24.58 -14.48 11.71
N ILE A 169 23.57 -14.37 10.84
CA ILE A 169 23.70 -13.82 9.50
C ILE A 169 22.88 -12.54 9.34
N SER A 170 23.39 -11.62 8.54
CA SER A 170 22.68 -10.41 8.14
C SER A 170 22.34 -10.49 6.65
N MET A 171 21.11 -10.16 6.29
CA MET A 171 20.63 -10.17 4.92
C MET A 171 20.24 -8.76 4.51
N TYR A 172 20.76 -8.28 3.39
CA TYR A 172 20.40 -7.00 2.81
C TYR A 172 19.69 -7.21 1.48
N THR A 173 18.45 -6.75 1.36
CA THR A 173 17.63 -6.95 0.16
C THR A 173 17.08 -5.65 -0.35
N ARG A 174 17.24 -5.39 -1.65
CA ARG A 174 16.63 -4.24 -2.31
C ARG A 174 15.44 -4.67 -3.15
N VAL A 175 14.24 -4.27 -2.74
CA VAL A 175 12.98 -4.65 -3.41
C VAL A 175 12.37 -3.45 -4.10
N LYS A 176 12.04 -3.60 -5.39
CA LYS A 176 11.20 -2.66 -6.11
C LYS A 176 9.75 -3.10 -5.98
N GLY A 177 8.94 -2.24 -5.38
CA GLY A 177 7.52 -2.45 -5.13
C GLY A 177 6.64 -1.58 -6.03
N MET A 178 5.43 -2.04 -6.29
CA MET A 178 4.39 -1.31 -7.00
C MET A 178 3.02 -1.62 -6.40
N VAL A 179 2.29 -0.58 -6.00
CA VAL A 179 0.89 -0.70 -5.56
C VAL A 179 -0.04 -0.22 -6.67
N LYS A 180 -0.99 -1.08 -7.04
CA LYS A 180 -1.99 -0.80 -8.07
C LYS A 180 -3.30 -0.38 -7.39
N ILE A 181 -3.55 0.93 -7.30
CA ILE A 181 -4.71 1.49 -6.62
C ILE A 181 -5.95 1.38 -7.51
N THR A 182 -5.80 1.68 -8.80
CA THR A 182 -6.78 1.42 -9.86
C THR A 182 -6.04 0.93 -11.11
N ASP A 183 -6.76 0.60 -12.19
CA ASP A 183 -6.11 0.21 -13.46
C ASP A 183 -5.20 1.30 -14.04
N VAL A 184 -5.53 2.57 -13.77
CA VAL A 184 -4.79 3.73 -14.28
C VAL A 184 -3.74 4.22 -13.28
N ILE A 185 -4.06 4.20 -11.98
CA ILE A 185 -3.18 4.79 -10.96
C ILE A 185 -2.30 3.72 -10.32
N LYS A 186 -1.01 3.78 -10.65
CA LYS A 186 0.04 2.91 -10.10
C LYS A 186 1.05 3.75 -9.34
N ARG A 187 1.49 3.28 -8.17
CA ARG A 187 2.58 3.92 -7.42
C ARG A 187 3.71 2.93 -7.21
N SER A 188 4.89 3.29 -7.68
CA SER A 188 6.12 2.51 -7.47
C SER A 188 6.93 3.09 -6.32
N PHE A 189 7.62 2.21 -5.61
CA PHE A 189 8.55 2.58 -4.54
C PHE A 189 9.68 1.56 -4.48
N VAL A 190 10.77 1.94 -3.82
CA VAL A 190 11.91 1.05 -3.57
C VAL A 190 12.08 0.96 -2.06
N VAL A 191 12.23 -0.25 -1.55
CA VAL A 191 12.46 -0.50 -0.13
C VAL A 191 13.78 -1.26 0.01
N ASN A 192 14.58 -0.85 0.98
CA ASN A 192 15.82 -1.52 1.35
C ASN A 192 15.55 -2.24 2.66
N ILE A 193 15.72 -3.55 2.68
CA ILE A 193 15.37 -4.38 3.82
C ILE A 193 16.67 -4.90 4.41
N THR A 194 16.85 -4.73 5.70
CA THR A 194 17.94 -5.35 6.45
C THR A 194 17.36 -6.31 7.46
N CYS A 195 17.77 -7.57 7.43
CA CYS A 195 17.33 -8.58 8.38
C CYS A 195 18.51 -9.20 9.11
N GLY A 196 18.43 -9.31 10.43
CA GLY A 196 19.32 -10.12 11.25
C GLY A 196 18.62 -11.42 11.61
N VAL A 197 19.28 -12.55 11.35
CA VAL A 197 18.76 -13.89 11.62
C VAL A 197 19.79 -14.70 12.37
N ASN A 198 19.39 -15.31 13.47
CA ASN A 198 20.18 -16.31 14.17
C ASN A 198 19.65 -17.71 13.84
N VAL A 199 20.48 -18.50 13.16
CA VAL A 199 20.14 -19.84 12.68
C VAL A 199 20.84 -20.88 13.54
N ASP A 200 20.05 -21.77 14.12
CA ASP A 200 20.58 -22.97 14.76
C ASP A 200 20.90 -24.02 13.68
N LEU A 201 22.17 -24.37 13.54
CA LEU A 201 22.65 -25.26 12.49
C LEU A 201 22.23 -26.72 12.69
N ARG A 202 21.87 -27.11 13.92
CA ARG A 202 21.49 -28.50 14.26
C ARG A 202 20.01 -28.74 14.02
N SER A 203 19.17 -27.77 14.40
CA SER A 203 17.72 -27.87 14.24
C SER A 203 17.20 -27.21 12.95
N GLN A 204 18.03 -26.40 12.28
CA GLN A 204 17.63 -25.54 11.15
C GLN A 204 16.42 -24.65 11.48
N VAL A 205 16.27 -24.30 12.77
CA VAL A 205 15.21 -23.42 13.25
C VAL A 205 15.76 -22.01 13.38
N VAL A 206 14.97 -21.05 12.92
CA VAL A 206 15.22 -19.62 13.14
C VAL A 206 14.86 -19.30 14.59
N GLN A 207 15.87 -19.00 15.41
CA GLN A 207 15.66 -18.70 16.84
C GLN A 207 15.28 -17.24 17.06
N ASP A 208 15.97 -16.32 16.39
CA ASP A 208 15.71 -14.88 16.44
C ASP A 208 15.72 -14.27 15.04
N ARG A 209 14.77 -13.38 14.80
CA ARG A 209 14.56 -12.72 13.50
C ARG A 209 14.12 -11.28 13.72
N SER A 210 14.90 -10.35 13.18
CA SER A 210 14.52 -8.94 13.12
C SER A 210 14.73 -8.42 11.70
N CYS A 211 13.74 -7.69 11.17
CA CYS A 211 13.81 -7.09 9.84
C CYS A 211 13.39 -5.62 9.92
N THR A 212 14.17 -4.74 9.31
CA THR A 212 13.92 -3.30 9.24
C THR A 212 13.88 -2.84 7.77
N LEU A 213 13.06 -1.81 7.50
CA LEU A 213 12.83 -1.21 6.18
C LEU A 213 13.45 0.18 6.07
#